data_AF-A0A1J5P3S4-F1
#
_entry.id   AF-A0A1J5P3S4-F1
#
_cell.length_a   1.000
_cell.length_b   1.000
_cell.length_c   1.000
_cell.angle_alpha   90.00
_cell.angle_beta   90.00
_cell.angle_gamma   90.00
#
_symmetry.space_group_name_H-M   'P 1'
#
loop_
_entity.id
_entity.type
_entity.pdbx_description
1 polymer ?
#
loop_
_entity_poly.entity_id
_entity_poly.type
_entity_poly.pdbx_seq_one_letter_code
_entity_poly.pdbx_strand_id
1 'polypeptide(L)'
;MTLAGSTAVSGDAFTLSAGSAGNGGNAQAMAALQTAKTLAGGNASLEGAYSQLVSQVASQGGQAQSTLSAASAVASQAVASQQAVSGVNLDEEATKLIQYQQAYQAAAKAIQVGNSLFTSLLQAVQ
;
A
#
# COMPACT_ATOMS: atom_id res chain seq x y z
N MET A 1 6.60 9.16 51.41
CA MET A 1 7.18 10.28 52.17
C MET A 1 8.30 10.86 51.35
N THR A 2 8.11 12.03 50.75
CA THR A 2 9.23 12.83 50.24
C THR A 2 9.58 13.82 51.32
N LEU A 3 10.80 13.70 51.87
CA LEU A 3 11.31 14.65 52.85
C LEU A 3 11.86 15.84 52.07
N ALA A 4 11.12 16.94 52.05
CA ALA A 4 11.55 18.18 51.38
C ALA A 4 11.81 19.28 52.41
N GLY A 5 13.00 19.88 52.33
CA GLY A 5 13.44 21.00 53.16
C GLY A 5 14.81 21.50 52.70
N SER A 6 15.03 22.81 52.73
CA SER A 6 16.32 23.43 52.42
C SER A 6 17.25 23.30 53.63
N THR A 7 18.31 22.49 53.47
CA THR A 7 19.45 22.26 54.39
C THR A 7 19.10 22.04 55.86
N ALA A 8 19.22 20.79 56.32
CA ALA A 8 18.99 20.41 57.72
C ALA A 8 19.83 21.26 58.68
N VAL A 9 19.19 21.80 59.72
CA VAL A 9 19.87 22.53 60.80
C VAL A 9 20.10 21.62 61.99
N SER A 10 21.10 21.94 62.82
CA SER A 10 21.40 21.17 64.03
C SER A 10 20.21 21.22 65.00
N GLY A 11 19.55 20.09 65.20
CA GLY A 11 18.33 19.97 66.01
C GLY A 11 17.12 19.40 65.26
N ASP A 12 17.19 19.25 63.93
CA ASP A 12 16.13 18.62 63.16
C ASP A 12 16.00 17.13 63.51
N ALA A 13 14.79 16.70 63.86
CA ALA A 13 14.43 15.31 64.08
C ALA A 13 13.35 14.90 63.07
N PHE A 14 13.65 13.88 62.26
CA PHE A 14 12.69 13.30 61.32
C PHE A 14 12.18 11.98 61.88
N THR A 15 10.86 11.89 62.07
CA THR A 15 10.21 10.65 62.50
C THR A 15 9.64 9.91 61.29
N LEU A 16 10.07 8.66 61.10
CA LEU A 16 9.55 7.75 60.09
C LEU A 16 8.62 6.77 60.80
N SER A 17 7.34 6.80 60.48
CA SER A 17 6.35 5.82 60.94
C SER A 17 5.97 4.87 59.81
N ALA A 18 5.68 3.61 60.16
CA ALA A 18 5.10 2.68 59.21
C ALA A 18 3.71 3.18 58.80
N GLY A 19 3.43 3.19 57.50
CA GLY A 19 2.11 3.54 56.98
C GLY A 19 1.04 2.58 57.52
N SER A 20 -0.12 3.11 57.86
CA SER A 20 -1.26 2.31 58.34
C SER A 20 -1.67 1.23 57.34
N ALA A 21 -2.18 0.10 57.83
CA ALA A 21 -2.81 -0.91 56.96
C ALA A 21 -3.91 -0.25 56.11
N GLY A 22 -3.84 -0.41 54.78
CA GLY A 22 -4.72 0.26 53.83
C GLY A 22 -4.19 1.59 53.25
N ASN A 23 -2.96 2.00 53.58
CA ASN A 23 -2.35 3.18 52.95
C ASN A 23 -2.01 2.93 51.48
N GLY A 24 -2.78 3.55 50.58
CA GLY A 24 -2.61 3.47 49.11
C GLY A 24 -1.73 4.57 48.50
N GLY A 25 -0.99 5.34 49.30
CA GLY A 25 -0.25 6.52 48.83
C GLY A 25 0.76 6.22 47.71
N ASN A 26 1.44 5.07 47.76
CA ASN A 26 2.33 4.65 46.67
C ASN A 26 1.56 4.32 45.39
N ALA A 27 0.40 3.66 45.50
CA ALA A 27 -0.46 3.38 44.34
C ALA A 27 -0.98 4.68 43.71
N GLN A 28 -1.34 5.66 44.53
CA GLN A 28 -1.73 7.00 44.06
C GLN A 28 -0.56 7.75 43.40
N ALA A 29 0.65 7.66 43.97
CA ALA A 29 1.84 8.25 43.37
C ALA A 29 2.19 7.60 42.02
N MET A 30 2.01 6.28 41.89
CA MET A 30 2.16 5.57 40.61
C MET A 30 1.10 6.00 39.60
N ALA A 31 -0.16 6.13 40.00
CA ALA A 31 -1.23 6.62 39.12
C ALA A 31 -0.96 8.06 38.63
N ALA A 32 -0.39 8.91 39.49
CA ALA A 32 -0.04 10.27 39.13
C ALA A 32 1.07 10.36 38.07
N LEU A 33 1.90 9.32 37.89
CA LEU A 33 2.95 9.32 36.85
C LEU A 33 2.39 9.35 35.44
N GLN A 34 1.15 8.90 35.23
CA GLN A 34 0.51 8.93 33.91
C GLN A 34 0.42 10.36 33.36
N THR A 35 0.08 11.32 34.22
CA THR A 35 -0.12 12.74 33.87
C THR A 35 1.05 13.63 34.28
N ALA A 36 1.94 13.15 35.15
CA ALA A 36 3.15 13.86 35.52
C ALA A 36 4.04 14.10 34.30
N LYS A 37 4.56 15.33 34.18
CA LYS A 37 5.46 15.70 33.08
C LYS A 37 6.89 15.27 33.40
N THR A 38 7.22 14.04 33.03
CA THR A 38 8.53 13.43 33.27
C THR A 38 9.34 13.23 31.99
N LEU A 39 8.69 13.35 30.82
CA LEU A 39 9.32 13.20 29.50
C LEU A 39 9.69 14.58 28.92
N ALA A 40 10.54 14.56 27.88
CA ALA A 40 10.96 15.75 27.14
C ALA A 40 11.49 16.88 28.04
N GLY A 41 12.36 16.54 29.00
CA GLY A 41 12.92 17.49 29.95
C GLY A 41 11.90 18.09 30.93
N GLY A 42 10.77 17.43 31.16
CA GLY A 42 9.72 17.88 32.08
C GLY A 42 8.54 18.58 31.41
N ASN A 43 8.40 18.48 30.09
CA ASN A 43 7.36 19.16 29.33
C ASN A 43 6.21 18.24 28.85
N ALA A 44 6.44 16.92 28.82
CA ALA A 44 5.45 15.97 28.34
C ALA A 44 5.13 14.90 29.40
N SER A 45 3.85 14.55 29.51
CA SER A 45 3.41 13.39 30.27
C SER A 45 3.51 12.10 29.44
N LEU A 46 3.46 10.95 30.12
CA LEU A 46 3.49 9.66 29.47
C LEU A 46 2.27 9.47 28.52
N GLU A 47 1.09 9.86 28.99
CA GLU A 47 -0.14 9.84 28.21
C GLU A 47 -0.06 10.74 26.95
N GLY A 48 0.42 11.97 27.12
CA GLY A 48 0.53 12.93 26.01
C GLY A 48 1.53 12.49 24.96
N ALA A 49 2.70 11.98 25.38
CA ALA A 49 3.71 11.45 24.48
C ALA A 49 3.19 10.22 23.71
N TYR A 50 2.48 9.32 24.38
CA TYR A 50 1.88 8.14 23.74
C TYR A 50 0.81 8.53 22.71
N SER A 51 -0.11 9.44 23.08
CA SER A 51 -1.15 9.93 22.17
C SER A 51 -0.54 10.59 20.93
N GLN A 52 0.51 11.40 21.11
CA GLN A 52 1.23 12.03 20.00
C GLN A 52 1.88 11.01 19.08
N LEU A 53 2.51 9.97 19.64
CA LEU A 53 3.12 8.89 18.86
C LEU A 53 2.07 8.14 18.04
N VAL A 54 0.95 7.75 18.66
CA VAL A 54 -0.15 7.06 17.97
C VAL A 54 -0.72 7.93 16.86
N SER A 55 -0.97 9.22 17.13
CA SER A 55 -1.44 10.17 16.12
C SER A 55 -0.46 10.31 14.95
N GLN A 56 0.83 10.37 15.25
CA GLN A 56 1.88 10.46 14.23
C GLN A 56 1.92 9.21 13.35
N VAL A 57 1.87 8.02 13.93
CA VAL A 57 1.81 6.75 13.18
C VAL A 57 0.55 6.67 12.34
N ALA A 58 -0.61 7.04 12.89
CA ALA A 58 -1.87 7.06 12.16
C ALA A 58 -1.85 8.02 10.97
N SER A 59 -1.30 9.22 11.16
CA SER A 59 -1.16 10.22 10.10
C SER A 59 -0.21 9.75 8.99
N GLN A 60 0.95 9.18 9.34
CA GLN A 60 1.89 8.61 8.38
C GLN A 60 1.28 7.43 7.61
N GLY A 61 0.57 6.55 8.31
CA GLY A 61 -0.16 5.44 7.69
C GLY A 61 -1.21 5.90 6.70
N GLY A 62 -2.03 6.90 7.07
CA GLY A 62 -3.02 7.51 6.18
C GLY A 62 -2.38 8.12 4.93
N GLN A 63 -1.28 8.88 5.10
CA GLN A 63 -0.55 9.47 3.99
C GLN A 63 0.04 8.40 3.05
N ALA A 64 0.62 7.34 3.60
CA ALA A 64 1.15 6.22 2.82
C ALA A 64 0.05 5.53 2.01
N GLN A 65 -1.11 5.29 2.62
CA GLN A 65 -2.26 4.68 1.95
C GLN A 65 -2.76 5.54 0.78
N SER A 66 -2.92 6.85 0.97
CA SER A 66 -3.32 7.76 -0.12
C SER A 66 -2.30 7.79 -1.25
N THR A 67 -1.01 7.78 -0.91
CA THR A 67 0.08 7.77 -1.89
C THR A 67 0.08 6.46 -2.69
N LEU A 68 -0.12 5.33 -2.03
CA LEU A 68 -0.24 4.02 -2.68
C LEU A 68 -1.42 3.97 -3.65
N SER A 69 -2.60 4.47 -3.24
CA SER A 69 -3.78 4.52 -4.10
C SER A 69 -3.55 5.39 -5.34
N ALA A 70 -2.92 6.55 -5.19
CA ALA A 70 -2.57 7.41 -6.32
C ALA A 70 -1.55 6.73 -7.27
N ALA A 71 -0.49 6.14 -6.73
CA ALA A 71 0.52 5.43 -7.52
C ALA A 71 -0.08 4.22 -8.27
N SER A 72 -0.97 3.47 -7.63
CA SER A 72 -1.68 2.35 -8.25
C SER A 72 -2.57 2.83 -9.40
N ALA A 73 -3.29 3.94 -9.23
CA ALA A 73 -4.13 4.50 -10.30
C ALA A 73 -3.28 4.93 -11.51
N VAL A 74 -2.14 5.59 -11.27
CA VAL A 74 -1.19 5.98 -12.32
C VAL A 74 -0.62 4.75 -13.02
N ALA A 75 -0.25 3.70 -12.28
CA ALA A 75 0.26 2.46 -12.86
C ALA A 75 -0.80 1.77 -13.74
N SER A 76 -2.04 1.66 -13.26
CA SER A 76 -3.15 1.11 -14.04
C SER A 76 -3.41 1.92 -15.31
N GLN A 77 -3.37 3.24 -15.22
CA GLN A 77 -3.53 4.12 -16.38
C GLN A 77 -2.40 3.94 -17.40
N ALA A 78 -1.15 3.83 -16.94
CA ALA A 78 0.00 3.58 -17.81
C ALA A 78 -0.11 2.23 -18.54
N VAL A 79 -0.53 1.18 -17.83
CA VAL A 79 -0.79 -0.15 -18.43
C VAL A 79 -1.92 -0.07 -19.46
N ALA A 80 -3.02 0.59 -19.15
CA ALA A 80 -4.12 0.78 -20.09
C ALA A 80 -3.68 1.56 -21.35
N SER A 81 -2.90 2.63 -21.18
CA SER A 81 -2.34 3.40 -22.30
C SER A 81 -1.37 2.58 -23.16
N GLN A 82 -0.55 1.72 -22.54
CA GLN A 82 0.31 0.79 -23.27
C GLN A 82 -0.53 -0.21 -24.08
N GLN A 83 -1.56 -0.80 -23.47
CA GLN A 83 -2.46 -1.74 -24.14
C GLN A 83 -3.27 -1.09 -25.26
N ALA A 84 -3.58 0.21 -25.18
CA ALA A 84 -4.28 0.92 -26.26
C ALA A 84 -3.42 1.06 -27.54
N VAL A 85 -2.10 1.14 -27.41
CA VAL A 85 -1.17 1.32 -28.55
C VAL A 85 -0.55 0.00 -29.01
N SER A 86 -0.21 -0.86 -28.07
CA SER A 86 0.52 -2.12 -28.32
C SER A 86 -0.25 -3.37 -27.88
N GLY A 87 -1.51 -3.22 -27.45
CA GLY A 87 -2.36 -4.34 -27.14
C GLY A 87 -2.82 -5.04 -28.41
N VAL A 88 -2.86 -6.36 -28.33
CA VAL A 88 -3.39 -7.22 -29.38
C VAL A 88 -4.89 -7.39 -29.14
N ASN A 89 -5.71 -7.03 -30.13
CA ASN A 89 -7.13 -7.35 -30.10
C ASN A 89 -7.34 -8.72 -30.75
N LEU A 90 -7.58 -9.74 -29.93
CA LEU A 90 -7.77 -11.12 -30.40
C LEU A 90 -8.94 -11.28 -31.37
N ASP A 91 -9.98 -10.45 -31.26
CA ASP A 91 -11.12 -10.48 -32.19
C ASP A 91 -10.74 -9.90 -33.57
N GLU A 92 -9.92 -8.85 -33.57
CA GLU A 92 -9.39 -8.27 -34.81
C GLU A 92 -8.36 -9.19 -35.47
N GLU A 93 -7.50 -9.83 -34.67
CA GLU A 93 -6.59 -10.87 -35.18
C GLU A 93 -7.34 -12.09 -35.70
N ALA A 94 -8.39 -12.56 -35.02
CA ALA A 94 -9.22 -13.66 -35.48
C ALA A 94 -9.94 -13.32 -36.79
N THR A 95 -10.44 -12.09 -36.93
CA THR A 95 -11.06 -11.60 -38.18
C THR A 95 -10.04 -11.56 -39.32
N LYS A 96 -8.83 -11.02 -39.09
CA LYS A 96 -7.73 -11.02 -40.06
C LYS A 96 -7.33 -12.45 -40.43
N LEU A 97 -7.29 -13.35 -39.46
CA LEU A 97 -6.96 -14.76 -39.67
C LEU A 97 -8.01 -15.49 -40.51
N ILE A 98 -9.30 -15.24 -40.30
CA ILE A 98 -10.38 -15.75 -41.17
C ILE A 98 -10.24 -15.18 -42.58
N GLN A 99 -9.95 -13.89 -42.71
CA GLN A 99 -9.78 -13.24 -44.00
C GLN A 99 -8.58 -13.82 -44.77
N TYR A 100 -7.46 -14.10 -44.10
CA TYR A 100 -6.32 -14.79 -44.70
C TYR A 100 -6.65 -16.23 -45.10
N GLN A 101 -7.44 -16.97 -44.32
CA GLN A 101 -7.90 -18.31 -44.71
C GLN A 101 -8.78 -18.28 -45.96
N GLN A 102 -9.71 -17.32 -46.05
CA GLN A 102 -10.56 -17.15 -47.23
C GLN A 102 -9.74 -16.76 -48.46
N ALA A 103 -8.80 -15.83 -48.31
CA ALA A 103 -7.90 -15.44 -49.39
C ALA A 103 -7.05 -16.62 -49.89
N TYR A 104 -6.55 -17.45 -48.97
CA TYR A 104 -5.81 -18.66 -49.31
C TYR A 104 -6.67 -19.68 -50.07
N GLN A 105 -7.89 -19.93 -49.63
CA GLN A 105 -8.85 -20.81 -50.33
C GLN A 105 -9.19 -20.28 -51.72
N ALA A 106 -9.40 -18.96 -51.86
CA ALA A 106 -9.65 -18.32 -53.14
C ALA A 106 -8.44 -18.45 -54.09
N ALA A 107 -7.22 -18.22 -53.59
CA ALA A 107 -5.99 -18.41 -54.36
C ALA A 107 -5.81 -19.87 -54.81
N ALA A 108 -6.07 -20.83 -53.92
CA ALA A 108 -6.03 -22.26 -54.26
C ALA A 108 -7.06 -22.61 -55.35
N LYS A 109 -8.27 -22.03 -55.29
CA LYS A 109 -9.30 -22.23 -56.32
C LYS A 109 -8.90 -21.61 -57.66
N ALA A 110 -8.31 -20.41 -57.65
CA ALA A 110 -7.79 -19.77 -58.87
C ALA A 110 -6.70 -20.62 -59.53
N ILE A 111 -5.78 -21.20 -58.75
CA ILE A 111 -4.76 -22.14 -59.24
C ILE A 111 -5.42 -23.38 -59.87
N GLN A 112 -6.43 -23.97 -59.22
CA GLN A 112 -7.17 -25.10 -59.79
C GLN A 112 -7.82 -24.76 -61.13
N VAL A 113 -8.47 -23.60 -61.22
CA VAL A 113 -9.11 -23.15 -62.47
C VAL A 113 -8.05 -22.91 -63.54
N GLY A 114 -6.93 -22.26 -63.20
CA GLY A 114 -5.81 -22.07 -64.12
C GLY A 114 -5.24 -23.39 -64.64
N ASN A 115 -5.05 -24.38 -63.77
CA ASN A 115 -4.58 -25.70 -64.17
C ASN A 115 -5.59 -26.44 -65.08
N SER A 116 -6.89 -26.29 -64.80
CA SER A 116 -7.95 -26.83 -65.66
C SER A 116 -7.93 -26.19 -67.04
N LEU A 117 -7.81 -24.86 -67.12
CA LEU A 117 -7.74 -24.14 -68.40
C LEU A 117 -6.50 -24.54 -69.20
N PHE A 118 -5.34 -24.64 -68.53
CA PHE A 118 -4.09 -25.10 -69.16
C PHE A 118 -4.24 -26.52 -69.75
N THR A 119 -4.85 -27.43 -68.99
CA THR A 119 -5.12 -28.80 -69.45
C THR A 119 -6.07 -28.81 -70.65
N SER A 120 -7.15 -28.02 -70.62
CA SER A 120 -8.10 -27.93 -71.74
C SER A 120 -7.44 -27.39 -73.02
N LEU A 121 -6.55 -26.39 -72.92
CA LEU A 121 -5.81 -25.89 -74.07
C LEU A 121 -4.86 -26.95 -74.66
N LEU A 122 -4.17 -27.71 -73.80
CA LEU A 122 -3.30 -28.82 -74.22
C LEU A 122 -4.05 -29.94 -74.93
N GLN A 123 -5.31 -30.19 -74.56
CA GLN A 123 -6.17 -31.18 -75.20
C GLN A 123 -6.75 -30.70 -76.53
N ALA A 124 -6.96 -29.38 -76.71
CA ALA A 124 -7.52 -28.81 -77.94
C ALA A 124 -6.48 -28.66 -79.08
N VAL A 125 -5.19 -28.74 -78.78
CA VAL A 125 -4.08 -28.60 -79.75
C VAL A 125 -3.49 -29.97 -80.16
N GLN A 126 -3.90 -31.06 -79.51
CA GLN A 126 -3.61 -32.44 -79.91
C GLN A 126 -4.73 -32.99 -80.79
#